data_AF-A0A0H2R3V0-F1
#
_entry.id   AF-A0A0H2R3V0-F1
#
_cell.length_a   1.000
_cell.length_b   1.000
_cell.length_c   1.000
_cell.angle_alpha   90.00
_cell.angle_beta   90.00
_cell.angle_gamma   90.00
#
_symmetry.space_group_name_H-M   'P 1'
#
loop_
_entity.id
_entity.type
_entity.pdbx_description
1 polymer ?
#
loop_
_entity_poly.entity_id
_entity_poly.type
_entity_poly.pdbx_seq_one_letter_code
_entity_poly.pdbx_strand_id
1 'polypeptide(L)'
;RPEQIFAWLKRARKLDIIPHIKSLTAYRDQWRAWYSVLMPAWRRANTNTWPLVREDHPNETWSTLMVSGPHGVQIIFMSLYWWS
;
A
#
# COMPACT_ATOMS: atom_id res chain seq x y z
N ARG A 1 3.44 -2.10 7.37
CA ARG A 1 4.08 -1.81 6.07
C ARG A 1 5.23 -2.80 5.89
N PRO A 2 5.38 -3.47 4.72
CA PRO A 2 6.51 -4.35 4.43
C PRO A 2 7.88 -3.70 4.63
N GLU A 3 8.87 -4.46 5.10
CA GLU A 3 10.22 -3.99 5.40
C GLU A 3 10.93 -3.42 4.15
N GLN A 4 10.72 -4.04 2.99
CA GLN A 4 11.30 -3.63 1.71
C GLN A 4 10.89 -2.19 1.36
N ILE A 5 9.66 -1.80 1.66
CA ILE A 5 9.16 -0.44 1.43
C ILE A 5 9.87 0.54 2.37
N PHE A 6 10.06 0.16 3.64
CA PHE A 6 10.77 1.00 4.60
C PHE A 6 12.24 1.21 4.21
N ALA A 7 12.93 0.15 3.80
CA ALA A 7 14.31 0.21 3.33
C ALA A 7 14.44 1.09 2.07
N TRP A 8 13.50 0.97 1.13
CA TRP A 8 13.45 1.78 -0.09
C TRP A 8 13.23 3.27 0.20
N LEU A 9 12.30 3.60 1.11
CA LEU A 9 12.08 4.98 1.57
C LEU A 9 13.34 5.59 2.20
N LYS A 10 14.04 4.84 3.05
CA LYS A 10 15.29 5.27 3.68
C LYS A 10 16.41 5.51 2.67
N ARG A 11 16.40 4.81 1.53
CA ARG A 11 17.41 4.92 0.46
C ARG A 11 17.01 5.94 -0.63
N ALA A 12 16.34 7.01 -0.23
CA ALA A 12 15.95 8.12 -1.10
C ALA A 12 15.02 7.74 -2.27
N ARG A 13 14.25 6.65 -2.17
CA ARG A 13 13.19 6.31 -3.15
C ARG A 13 13.70 6.14 -4.59
N LYS A 14 14.91 5.60 -4.76
CA LYS A 14 15.50 5.31 -6.08
C LYS A 14 14.57 4.42 -6.92
N LEU A 15 14.11 4.93 -8.06
CA LEU A 15 13.10 4.28 -8.90
C LEU A 15 13.67 3.11 -9.72
N ASP A 16 14.97 3.19 -10.02
CA ASP A 16 15.79 2.21 -10.74
C ASP A 16 16.17 0.99 -9.87
N ILE A 17 15.97 1.07 -8.55
CA ILE A 17 16.34 0.01 -7.61
C ILE A 17 15.09 -0.68 -7.08
N ILE A 18 14.84 -1.89 -7.60
CA ILE A 18 13.81 -2.79 -7.07
C ILE A 18 14.38 -3.52 -5.84
N PRO A 19 13.72 -3.47 -4.67
CA PRO A 19 14.15 -4.22 -3.50
C PRO A 19 14.15 -5.72 -3.74
N HIS A 20 15.12 -6.42 -3.17
CA HIS A 20 15.14 -7.88 -3.23
C HIS A 20 14.00 -8.49 -2.39
N ILE A 21 13.07 -9.19 -3.05
CA ILE A 21 11.94 -9.88 -2.40
C ILE A 21 12.25 -11.38 -2.35
N LYS A 22 12.55 -11.89 -1.15
CA LYS A 22 12.89 -13.31 -0.92
C LYS A 22 11.70 -14.25 -1.14
N SER A 23 10.51 -13.83 -0.72
CA SER A 23 9.26 -14.60 -0.87
C SER A 23 8.16 -13.66 -1.34
N LEU A 24 7.72 -13.85 -2.59
CA LEU A 24 6.64 -13.07 -3.19
C LEU A 24 5.33 -13.26 -2.43
N THR A 25 5.01 -14.48 -2.00
CA THR A 25 3.80 -14.77 -1.22
C THR A 25 3.78 -14.01 0.11
N ALA A 26 4.88 -14.05 0.86
CA ALA A 26 4.96 -13.32 2.13
C ALA A 26 4.90 -11.81 1.92
N TYR A 27 5.58 -11.30 0.89
CA TYR A 27 5.54 -9.89 0.54
C TYR A 27 4.12 -9.44 0.19
N ARG A 28 3.44 -10.19 -0.68
CA ARG A 28 2.04 -9.97 -1.06
C ARG A 28 1.14 -9.85 0.16
N ASP A 29 1.22 -10.80 1.08
CA ASP A 29 0.28 -10.85 2.20
C ASP A 29 0.52 -9.69 3.18
N GLN A 30 1.79 -9.35 3.43
CA GLN A 30 2.17 -8.15 4.19
C GLN A 30 1.76 -6.86 3.49
N TRP A 31 1.88 -6.81 2.16
CA TRP A 31 1.50 -5.67 1.34
C TRP A 31 0.00 -5.44 1.41
N ARG A 32 -0.82 -6.50 1.23
CA ARG A 32 -2.28 -6.45 1.35
C ARG A 32 -2.72 -5.99 2.73
N ALA A 33 -2.17 -6.58 3.79
CA ALA A 33 -2.49 -6.18 5.17
C ALA A 33 -2.18 -4.70 5.43
N TRP A 34 -1.02 -4.22 4.94
CA TRP A 34 -0.66 -2.81 5.05
C TRP A 34 -1.57 -1.90 4.21
N TYR A 35 -1.88 -2.28 2.97
CA TYR A 35 -2.75 -1.51 2.09
C TYR A 35 -4.16 -1.39 2.67
N SER A 36 -4.72 -2.47 3.23
CA SER A 36 -6.02 -2.45 3.90
C SER A 36 -6.09 -1.43 5.03
N VAL A 37 -5.03 -1.26 5.83
CA VAL A 37 -4.98 -0.25 6.90
C VAL A 37 -5.02 1.19 6.37
N LEU A 38 -4.51 1.42 5.15
CA LEU A 38 -4.54 2.75 4.52
C LEU A 38 -5.92 3.11 3.97
N MET A 39 -6.79 2.12 3.79
CA MET A 39 -8.10 2.33 3.18
C MET A 39 -9.09 2.95 4.17
N PRO A 40 -10.00 3.81 3.68
CA PRO A 40 -11.12 4.30 4.48
C PRO A 40 -11.91 3.17 5.15
N ALA A 41 -12.54 3.47 6.29
CA ALA A 41 -13.29 2.47 7.06
C ALA A 41 -14.37 1.77 6.22
N TRP A 42 -15.07 2.50 5.34
CA TRP A 42 -16.09 1.95 4.46
C TRP A 42 -15.54 0.90 3.46
N ARG A 43 -14.25 0.99 3.07
CA ARG A 43 -13.61 -0.02 2.20
C ARG A 43 -13.20 -1.28 2.93
N ARG A 44 -13.00 -1.20 4.25
CA ARG A 44 -12.43 -2.30 5.04
C ARG A 44 -13.43 -3.40 5.37
N ALA A 45 -14.74 -3.21 5.17
CA ALA A 45 -15.81 -4.07 5.69
C ALA A 45 -15.64 -4.38 7.20
N ASN A 46 -16.65 -4.95 7.85
CA ASN A 46 -16.54 -5.37 9.25
C ASN A 46 -15.55 -6.54 9.46
N THR A 47 -14.94 -7.04 8.39
CA THR A 47 -13.91 -8.08 8.42
C THR A 47 -12.75 -7.60 7.57
N ASN A 48 -11.51 -7.72 8.06
CA ASN A 48 -10.26 -7.46 7.29
C ASN A 48 -10.08 -8.49 6.13
N THR A 49 -11.14 -8.79 5.40
CA THR A 49 -11.17 -9.74 4.29
C THR A 49 -10.66 -9.06 3.03
N TRP A 50 -9.90 -9.83 2.25
CA TRP A 50 -9.42 -9.43 0.94
C TRP A 50 -10.24 -10.15 -0.13
N PRO A 51 -10.69 -9.49 -1.21
CA PRO A 51 -10.43 -8.09 -1.57
C PRO A 51 -11.29 -7.08 -0.81
N LEU A 52 -10.83 -5.83 -0.77
CA LEU A 52 -11.56 -4.70 -0.19
C LEU A 52 -12.84 -4.39 -0.97
N VAL A 53 -13.80 -3.77 -0.28
CA VAL A 53 -15.10 -3.38 -0.86
C VAL A 53 -14.89 -2.34 -1.97
N ARG A 54 -15.61 -2.52 -3.09
CA ARG A 54 -15.53 -1.67 -4.29
C ARG A 54 -16.73 -0.74 -4.48
N GLU A 55 -17.66 -0.72 -3.53
CA GLU A 55 -18.84 0.15 -3.58
C GLU A 55 -18.43 1.62 -3.60
N ASP A 56 -19.14 2.43 -4.37
CA ASP A 56 -18.87 3.86 -4.45
C ASP A 56 -19.48 4.58 -3.24
N HIS A 57 -18.68 5.46 -2.63
CA HIS A 57 -19.13 6.32 -1.55
C HIS A 57 -18.94 7.79 -1.98
N PRO A 58 -19.97 8.45 -2.56
CA PRO A 58 -19.84 9.73 -3.28
C PRO A 58 -19.40 10.91 -2.38
N ASN A 59 -19.48 10.75 -1.06
CA ASN A 59 -19.14 11.80 -0.11
C ASN A 59 -17.76 11.63 0.57
N GLU A 60 -16.96 10.61 0.19
CA GLU A 60 -15.66 10.40 0.83
C GLU A 60 -14.51 11.10 0.10
N THR A 61 -13.72 11.85 0.87
CA THR A 61 -12.43 12.37 0.44
C THR A 61 -11.29 11.48 0.93
N TRP A 62 -10.42 11.02 0.04
CA TRP A 62 -9.19 10.25 0.33
C TRP A 62 -8.11 11.08 1.04
N SER A 63 -8.50 11.96 1.96
CA SER A 63 -7.68 12.99 2.58
C SER A 63 -6.38 12.45 3.16
N THR A 64 -6.42 11.28 3.83
CA THR A 64 -5.23 10.60 4.37
C THR A 64 -4.19 10.21 3.33
N LEU A 65 -4.62 9.92 2.09
CA LEU A 65 -3.74 9.55 0.98
C LEU A 65 -3.36 10.73 0.09
N MET A 66 -4.09 11.85 0.19
CA MET A 66 -3.80 13.11 -0.51
C MET A 66 -2.72 13.98 0.17
N VAL A 67 -2.26 13.62 1.36
CA VAL A 67 -1.14 14.33 2.00
C VAL A 67 0.18 13.92 1.33
N SER A 68 0.84 14.87 0.67
CA SER A 68 2.19 14.69 0.13
C SER A 68 3.19 14.53 1.28
N GLY A 69 3.58 13.29 1.57
CA GLY A 69 4.50 12.97 2.67
C GLY A 69 5.01 11.53 2.58
N PRO A 70 5.55 10.95 3.67
CA PRO A 70 6.04 9.55 3.72
C PRO A 70 4.97 8.46 3.43
N HIS A 71 3.73 8.89 3.14
CA HIS A 71 2.54 8.09 2.90
C HIS A 71 1.83 8.42 1.57
N GLY A 72 2.43 9.24 0.71
CA GLY A 72 1.80 9.65 -0.55
C GLY A 72 1.56 8.49 -1.53
N VAL A 73 0.54 8.61 -2.40
CA VAL A 73 0.06 7.55 -3.29
C VAL A 73 1.13 6.87 -4.16
N GLN A 74 2.22 7.59 -4.50
CA GLN A 74 3.36 7.05 -5.25
C GLN A 74 3.92 5.77 -4.63
N ILE A 75 3.98 5.69 -3.29
CA ILE A 75 4.53 4.52 -2.60
C ILE A 75 3.71 3.26 -2.86
N ILE A 76 2.40 3.41 -3.03
CA ILE A 76 1.46 2.32 -3.31
C ILE A 76 1.76 1.75 -4.69
N PHE A 77 1.88 2.61 -5.71
CA PHE A 77 2.18 2.18 -7.07
C PHE A 77 3.56 1.52 -7.19
N MET A 78 4.60 2.13 -6.60
CA MET A 78 5.95 1.57 -6.66
C MET A 78 6.04 0.21 -5.96
N SER A 79 5.40 0.07 -4.80
CA SER A 79 5.41 -1.19 -4.07
C SER A 79 4.53 -2.27 -4.70
N LEU A 80 3.51 -1.90 -5.49
CA LEU A 80 2.77 -2.85 -6.34
C LEU A 80 3.63 -3.36 -7.51
N TYR A 81 4.37 -2.46 -8.17
CA TYR A 81 5.21 -2.81 -9.31
C TYR A 81 6.25 -3.90 -9.00
N TRP A 82 6.75 -3.97 -7.77
CA TRP A 82 7.79 -4.97 -7.41
C TRP A 82 7.32 -6.42 -7.46
N TRP A 83 6.01 -6.67 -7.54
CA TRP A 83 5.43 -8.02 -7.50
C TRP A 83 4.21 -8.20 -8.41
N SER A 84 3.92 -7.22 -9.28
CA SER A 84 2.97 -7.40 -10.40
C SER A 84 3.65 -8.16 -11.53
#